data_AF-G5ESK5-F1
#
_entry.id   AF-G5ESK5-F1
#
_cell.length_a   1.000
_cell.length_b   1.000
_cell.length_c   1.000
_cell.angle_alpha   90.00
_cell.angle_beta   90.00
_cell.angle_gamma   90.00
#
_symmetry.space_group_name_H-M   'P 1'
#
loop_
_entity.id
_entity.type
_entity.pdbx_description
1 polymer ?
#
loop_
_entity_poly.entity_id
_entity_poly.type
_entity_poly.pdbx_seq_one_letter_code
_entity_poly.pdbx_strand_id
1 'polypeptide(L)'
;MEDLKDLRRQLKENPESRELNNRYAQACLDIAKIYTVTSQGHIFICSPSDLEAVRYVMTKIPNASLLDGETLEEYKRLKRAVTQARMNRGRPGSMMGIYYALILFIVMPIMAVPIIALWELSAGSTSDHTRDPRALIYLIPVALITAALLWVGWLVERIPGWKYNALIVQENKKAELAKAEAEARQSTDSTP
;
A
#
# COMPACT_ATOMS: atom_id res chain seq x y z
N MET A 1 19.49 12.50 20.87
CA MET A 1 18.96 12.79 19.52
C MET A 1 18.80 14.28 19.45
N GLU A 2 19.50 14.94 18.53
CA GLU A 2 19.24 16.35 18.24
C GLU A 2 17.84 16.46 17.63
N ASP A 3 17.06 17.48 18.04
CA ASP A 3 15.64 17.53 17.71
C ASP A 3 15.48 17.75 16.20
N LEU A 4 14.68 16.92 15.51
CA LEU A 4 14.51 17.00 14.05
C LEU A 4 14.04 18.40 13.62
N LYS A 5 13.33 19.11 14.51
CA LYS A 5 12.89 20.49 14.34
C LYS A 5 14.06 21.48 14.32
N ASP A 6 15.07 21.27 15.16
CA ASP A 6 16.25 22.12 15.24
C ASP A 6 17.16 21.91 14.03
N LEU A 7 17.38 20.66 13.62
CA LEU A 7 18.10 20.34 12.38
C LEU A 7 17.40 20.96 11.15
N ARG A 8 16.06 20.89 11.11
CA ARG A 8 15.30 21.52 10.03
C ARG A 8 15.45 23.04 10.02
N ARG A 9 15.51 23.67 11.19
CA ARG A 9 15.70 25.11 11.33
C ARG A 9 17.10 25.53 10.86
N GLN A 10 18.14 24.85 11.32
CA GLN A 10 19.52 25.08 10.91
C GLN A 10 19.71 24.86 9.40
N LEU A 11 19.08 23.84 8.82
CA LEU A 11 19.13 23.59 7.38
C LEU A 11 18.38 24.66 6.56
N LYS A 12 17.35 25.30 7.13
CA LYS A 12 16.69 26.44 6.49
C LYS A 12 17.59 27.69 6.48
N GLU A 13 18.41 27.84 7.51
CA GLU A 13 19.38 28.93 7.65
C GLU A 13 20.62 28.70 6.76
N ASN A 14 21.00 27.44 6.50
CA ASN A 14 22.09 27.07 5.59
C ASN A 14 21.75 25.84 4.72
N PRO A 15 21.08 26.04 3.57
CA PRO A 15 20.57 24.96 2.73
C PRO A 15 21.65 24.24 1.90
N GLU A 16 22.83 24.84 1.73
CA GLU A 16 23.95 24.23 0.98
C GLU A 16 24.87 23.39 1.87
N SER A 17 24.65 23.41 3.19
CA SER A 17 25.44 22.60 4.12
C SER A 17 25.19 21.11 3.89
N ARG A 18 26.20 20.46 3.31
CA ARG A 18 26.23 19.01 3.07
C ARG A 18 26.12 18.23 4.38
N GLU A 19 26.80 18.68 5.43
CA GLU A 19 26.77 18.04 6.74
C GLU A 19 25.37 18.08 7.38
N LEU A 20 24.73 19.26 7.43
CA LEU A 20 23.38 19.41 7.98
C LEU A 20 22.35 18.61 7.16
N ASN A 21 22.49 18.62 5.83
CA ASN A 21 21.61 17.85 4.95
C ASN A 21 21.72 16.34 5.20
N ASN A 22 22.94 15.83 5.39
CA ASN A 22 23.16 14.41 5.72
C ASN A 22 22.60 14.04 7.08
N ARG A 23 22.87 14.83 8.12
CA ARG A 23 22.35 14.57 9.48
C ARG A 23 20.83 14.57 9.51
N TYR A 24 20.20 15.53 8.81
CA TYR A 24 18.75 15.60 8.70
C TYR A 24 18.18 14.42 7.88
N ALA A 25 18.80 14.07 6.76
CA ALA A 25 18.37 12.94 5.93
C ALA A 25 18.50 11.60 6.66
N GLN A 26 19.58 11.40 7.42
CA GLN A 26 19.79 10.20 8.22
C GLN A 26 18.74 10.08 9.33
N ALA A 27 18.42 11.17 10.02
CA ALA A 27 17.33 11.19 11.00
C ALA A 27 15.97 10.87 10.35
N CYS A 28 15.70 11.35 9.13
CA CYS A 28 14.53 10.94 8.36
C CYS A 28 14.56 9.45 7.98
N LEU A 29 15.70 8.91 7.53
CA LEU A 29 15.83 7.49 7.19
C LEU A 29 15.63 6.60 8.42
N ASP A 30 16.13 6.99 9.58
CA ASP A 30 15.94 6.25 10.82
C ASP A 30 14.47 6.24 11.28
N ILE A 31 13.74 7.36 11.10
CA ILE A 31 12.29 7.38 11.30
C ILE A 31 11.61 6.44 10.31
N ALA A 32 12.03 6.43 9.04
CA ALA A 32 11.46 5.52 8.04
C ALA A 32 11.73 4.03 8.38
N LYS A 33 12.89 3.71 8.97
CA LYS A 33 13.22 2.35 9.44
C LYS A 33 12.20 1.84 10.47
N ILE A 34 11.61 2.70 11.30
CA ILE A 34 10.54 2.32 12.25
C ILE A 34 9.30 1.74 11.53
N TYR A 35 9.02 2.24 10.33
CA TYR A 35 7.85 1.83 9.53
C TYR A 35 8.20 0.77 8.46
N THR A 36 9.43 0.24 8.47
CA THR A 36 9.86 -0.75 7.48
C THR A 36 10.54 -1.93 8.13
N VAL A 37 10.48 -3.08 7.47
CA VAL A 37 11.14 -4.31 7.93
C VAL A 37 12.24 -4.64 6.96
N THR A 38 13.48 -4.76 7.44
CA THR A 38 14.60 -5.25 6.64
C THR A 38 14.75 -6.75 6.79
N SER A 39 14.72 -7.49 5.69
CA SER A 39 15.02 -8.93 5.66
C SER A 39 15.87 -9.25 4.42
N GLN A 40 16.95 -10.00 4.61
CA GLN A 40 17.89 -10.41 3.54
C GLN A 40 18.43 -9.22 2.71
N GLY A 41 18.63 -8.05 3.32
CA GLY A 41 19.08 -6.85 2.61
C GLY A 41 18.00 -6.12 1.79
N HIS A 42 16.76 -6.60 1.83
CA HIS A 42 15.59 -5.97 1.22
C HIS A 42 14.74 -5.26 2.27
N ILE A 43 14.20 -4.10 1.90
CA ILE A 43 13.29 -3.31 2.74
C ILE A 43 11.86 -3.66 2.32
N PHE A 44 11.05 -4.10 3.28
CA PHE A 44 9.64 -4.43 3.10
C PHE A 44 8.78 -3.37 3.80
N ILE A 45 7.75 -2.92 3.10
CA ILE A 45 6.73 -2.00 3.63
C ILE A 45 5.41 -2.76 3.67
N CYS A 46 4.99 -3.09 4.88
CA CYS A 46 3.98 -4.12 5.10
C CYS A 46 2.55 -3.57 5.11
N SER A 47 2.35 -2.27 5.38
CA SER A 47 1.01 -1.68 5.51
C SER A 47 0.82 -0.39 4.68
N PRO A 48 -0.44 0.01 4.39
CA PRO A 48 -0.74 1.28 3.70
C PRO A 48 -0.36 2.51 4.51
N SER A 49 -0.64 2.49 5.81
CA SER A 49 -0.26 3.57 6.72
C SER A 49 1.26 3.73 6.76
N ASP A 50 2.00 2.61 6.76
CA ASP A 50 3.47 2.65 6.79
C ASP A 50 4.04 3.15 5.46
N LEU A 51 3.43 2.78 4.33
CA LEU A 51 3.83 3.32 3.02
C LEU A 51 3.61 4.83 2.94
N GLU A 52 2.51 5.33 3.48
CA GLU A 52 2.23 6.78 3.54
C GLU A 52 3.18 7.50 4.50
N ALA A 53 3.46 6.92 5.67
CA ALA A 53 4.41 7.45 6.63
C ALA A 53 5.84 7.53 6.06
N VAL A 54 6.32 6.44 5.44
CA VAL A 54 7.63 6.40 4.78
C VAL A 54 7.70 7.40 3.64
N ARG A 55 6.65 7.51 2.81
CA ARG A 55 6.60 8.52 1.74
C ARG A 55 6.63 9.94 2.30
N TYR A 56 5.87 10.20 3.35
CA TYR A 56 5.84 11.51 4.00
C TYR A 56 7.24 11.89 4.48
N VAL A 57 7.92 10.98 5.19
CA VAL A 57 9.28 11.22 5.70
C VAL A 57 10.28 11.40 4.56
N MET A 58 10.20 10.58 3.52
CA MET A 58 11.05 10.72 2.33
C MET A 58 10.86 12.06 1.61
N THR A 59 9.64 12.62 1.58
CA THR A 59 9.40 13.94 0.97
C THR A 59 10.01 15.10 1.75
N LYS A 60 10.39 14.88 3.01
CA LYS A 60 11.05 15.90 3.82
C LYS A 60 12.55 15.96 3.57
N ILE A 61 13.14 14.94 2.95
CA ILE A 61 14.56 14.92 2.58
C ILE A 61 14.78 15.96 1.47
N PRO A 62 15.55 17.04 1.73
CA PRO A 62 15.50 18.23 0.88
C PRO A 62 16.31 18.06 -0.40
N ASN A 63 17.57 17.58 -0.33
CA ASN A 63 18.40 17.48 -1.53
C ASN A 63 19.19 16.18 -1.59
N ALA A 64 18.77 15.28 -2.48
CA ALA A 64 19.41 13.98 -2.67
C ALA A 64 20.81 14.09 -3.30
N SER A 65 21.12 15.20 -3.99
CA SER A 65 22.45 15.45 -4.60
C SER A 65 23.52 15.81 -3.57
N LEU A 66 23.11 16.35 -2.42
CA LEU A 66 23.98 16.72 -1.31
C LEU A 66 24.08 15.59 -0.26
N LEU A 67 23.59 14.39 -0.58
CA LEU A 67 23.73 13.23 0.30
C LEU A 67 25.11 12.59 0.11
N ASP A 68 25.68 12.13 1.21
CA ASP A 68 26.87 11.29 1.20
C ASP A 68 26.55 9.91 0.60
N GLY A 69 27.60 9.25 0.09
CA GLY A 69 27.43 8.01 -0.67
C GLY A 69 26.62 6.94 0.08
N GLU A 70 26.89 6.77 1.37
CA GLU A 70 26.19 5.81 2.24
C GLU A 70 24.71 6.19 2.44
N THR A 71 24.43 7.43 2.86
CA THR A 71 23.07 7.95 3.05
C THR A 71 22.25 7.94 1.75
N LEU A 72 22.90 8.22 0.62
CA LEU A 72 22.29 8.17 -0.71
C LEU A 72 21.94 6.74 -1.12
N GLU A 73 22.78 5.77 -0.79
CA GLU A 73 22.48 4.36 -1.04
C GLU A 73 21.30 3.87 -0.20
N GLU A 74 21.27 4.18 1.09
CA GLU A 74 20.13 3.85 1.96
C GLU A 74 18.83 4.47 1.42
N TYR A 75 18.88 5.75 1.06
CA TYR A 75 17.75 6.44 0.45
C TYR A 75 17.29 5.76 -0.86
N LYS A 76 18.22 5.35 -1.73
CA LYS A 76 17.89 4.64 -2.98
C LYS A 76 17.27 3.26 -2.71
N ARG A 77 17.76 2.50 -1.72
CA ARG A 77 17.18 1.20 -1.32
C ARG A 77 15.74 1.38 -0.82
N LEU A 78 15.52 2.36 0.05
CA LEU A 78 14.19 2.70 0.56
C LEU A 78 13.24 3.15 -0.57
N LYS A 79 13.73 3.97 -1.51
CA LYS A 79 12.96 4.42 -2.68
C LYS A 79 12.51 3.24 -3.57
N ARG A 80 13.38 2.25 -3.78
CA ARG A 80 13.04 1.03 -4.53
C ARG A 80 11.96 0.22 -3.79
N ALA A 81 12.10 0.06 -2.48
CA ALA A 81 11.10 -0.62 -1.65
C ALA A 81 9.73 0.07 -1.68
N VAL A 82 9.69 1.40 -1.56
CA VAL A 82 8.46 2.20 -1.73
C VAL A 82 7.85 1.99 -3.11
N THR A 83 8.67 1.96 -4.15
CA THR A 83 8.20 1.76 -5.53
C THR A 83 7.65 0.34 -5.72
N GLN A 84 8.31 -0.67 -5.17
CA GLN A 84 7.87 -2.06 -5.25
C GLN A 84 6.59 -2.29 -4.44
N ALA A 85 6.49 -1.74 -3.23
CA ALA A 85 5.28 -1.76 -2.42
C ALA A 85 4.10 -1.08 -3.13
N ARG A 86 4.36 0.02 -3.85
CA ARG A 86 3.34 0.68 -4.70
C ARG A 86 2.92 -0.19 -5.88
N MET A 87 3.87 -0.79 -6.61
CA MET A 87 3.57 -1.65 -7.76
C MET A 87 2.79 -2.89 -7.35
N ASN A 88 3.15 -3.53 -6.23
CA ASN A 88 2.42 -4.70 -5.71
C ASN A 88 0.98 -4.36 -5.31
N ARG A 89 0.70 -3.11 -4.91
CA ARG A 89 -0.65 -2.64 -4.60
C ARG A 89 -1.48 -2.25 -5.82
N GLY A 90 -0.84 -1.80 -6.89
CA GLY A 90 -1.49 -1.22 -8.06
C GLY A 90 -1.60 -2.14 -9.27
N ARG A 91 -1.26 -3.44 -9.18
CA ARG A 91 -1.32 -4.34 -10.35
C ARG A 91 -2.78 -4.61 -10.74
N PRO A 92 -3.21 -4.21 -11.95
CA PRO A 92 -4.54 -4.52 -12.48
C PRO A 92 -4.79 -6.01 -12.75
N GLY A 93 -3.75 -6.86 -12.62
CA GLY A 93 -3.86 -8.34 -12.67
C GLY A 93 -3.75 -9.03 -11.31
N SER A 94 -3.86 -8.31 -10.19
CA SER A 94 -4.01 -8.92 -8.88
C SER A 94 -5.39 -9.59 -8.75
N MET A 95 -5.54 -10.62 -7.90
CA MET A 95 -6.86 -11.24 -7.62
C MET A 95 -7.94 -10.19 -7.30
N MET A 96 -7.55 -9.05 -6.71
CA MET A 96 -8.45 -7.94 -6.38
C MET A 96 -8.85 -7.10 -7.60
N GLY A 97 -7.91 -6.81 -8.51
CA GLY A 97 -8.24 -6.17 -9.80
C GLY A 97 -9.25 -7.01 -10.60
N ILE A 98 -9.09 -8.33 -10.57
CA ILE A 98 -10.02 -9.28 -11.19
C ILE A 98 -11.37 -9.29 -10.44
N TYR A 99 -11.37 -9.23 -9.11
CA TYR A 99 -12.59 -9.16 -8.29
C TYR A 99 -13.43 -7.90 -8.60
N TYR A 100 -12.80 -6.72 -8.64
CA TYR A 100 -13.50 -5.48 -9.00
C TYR A 100 -13.97 -5.48 -10.45
N ALA A 101 -13.17 -6.03 -11.37
CA ALA A 101 -13.59 -6.19 -12.76
C ALA A 101 -14.79 -7.15 -12.90
N LEU A 102 -14.82 -8.24 -12.14
CA LEU A 102 -15.97 -9.16 -12.06
C LEU A 102 -17.23 -8.44 -11.57
N ILE A 103 -17.12 -7.62 -10.51
CA ILE A 103 -18.28 -6.88 -10.00
C ILE A 103 -18.81 -5.88 -11.05
N LEU A 104 -17.92 -5.10 -11.67
CA LEU A 104 -18.32 -4.03 -12.58
C LEU A 104 -18.77 -4.53 -13.96
N PHE A 105 -18.13 -5.57 -14.50
CA PHE A 105 -18.37 -6.04 -15.87
C PHE A 105 -19.23 -7.30 -15.96
N ILE A 106 -19.45 -8.01 -14.85
CA ILE A 106 -20.28 -9.24 -14.85
C ILE A 106 -21.46 -9.08 -13.89
N VAL A 107 -21.23 -8.80 -12.61
CA VAL A 107 -22.31 -8.76 -11.60
C VAL A 107 -23.28 -7.60 -11.85
N MET A 108 -22.77 -6.40 -12.08
CA MET A 108 -23.60 -5.22 -12.33
C MET A 108 -24.46 -5.37 -13.60
N PRO A 109 -23.92 -5.81 -14.77
CA PRO A 109 -24.73 -6.07 -15.95
C PRO A 109 -25.77 -7.16 -15.76
N ILE A 110 -25.46 -8.27 -15.09
CA ILE A 110 -26.43 -9.35 -14.83
C ILE A 110 -27.65 -8.83 -14.06
N MET A 111 -27.44 -7.89 -13.13
CA MET A 111 -28.52 -7.31 -12.33
C MET A 111 -29.27 -6.18 -13.04
N ALA A 112 -28.57 -5.37 -13.85
CA ALA A 112 -29.15 -4.21 -14.52
C ALA A 112 -29.86 -4.55 -15.85
N VAL A 113 -29.33 -5.49 -16.62
CA VAL A 113 -29.87 -5.86 -17.95
C VAL A 113 -31.33 -6.35 -17.88
N PRO A 114 -31.75 -7.21 -16.93
CA PRO A 114 -33.16 -7.62 -16.83
C PRO A 114 -34.11 -6.46 -16.56
N ILE A 115 -33.68 -5.46 -15.76
CA ILE A 115 -34.48 -4.28 -15.42
C ILE A 115 -34.62 -3.36 -16.64
N ILE A 116 -33.54 -3.16 -17.38
CA ILE A 116 -33.56 -2.38 -18.64
C ILE A 116 -34.42 -3.10 -19.69
N ALA A 117 -34.32 -4.42 -19.81
CA ALA A 117 -35.14 -5.21 -20.72
C ALA A 117 -36.64 -5.14 -20.35
N LEU A 118 -36.98 -5.22 -19.05
CA LEU A 118 -38.35 -5.01 -18.56
C LEU A 118 -38.86 -3.60 -18.88
N TRP A 119 -38.01 -2.58 -18.76
CA TRP A 119 -38.34 -1.21 -19.13
C TRP A 119 -38.58 -1.04 -20.63
N GLU A 120 -37.75 -1.64 -21.49
CA GLU A 120 -37.96 -1.62 -22.94
C GLU A 120 -39.21 -2.40 -23.36
N LEU A 121 -39.47 -3.56 -22.77
CA LEU A 121 -40.66 -4.36 -23.04
C LEU A 121 -41.95 -3.65 -22.59
N SER A 122 -41.90 -2.86 -21.50
CA SER A 122 -43.04 -2.03 -21.06
C SER A 122 -43.45 -0.98 -22.10
N ALA A 123 -42.51 -0.56 -22.96
CA ALA A 123 -42.76 0.35 -24.07
C ALA A 123 -43.52 -0.34 -25.22
N GLY A 124 -43.29 -1.64 -25.42
CA GLY A 124 -43.90 -2.43 -26.50
C GLY A 124 -45.26 -3.02 -26.15
N SER A 125 -45.59 -3.17 -24.85
CA SER A 125 -46.86 -3.74 -24.40
C SER A 125 -48.02 -2.75 -24.30
N THR A 126 -47.74 -1.45 -24.41
CA THR A 126 -48.72 -0.39 -24.18
C THR A 126 -49.07 0.29 -25.50
N SER A 127 -50.37 0.39 -25.82
CA SER A 127 -50.91 1.03 -27.04
C SER A 127 -50.28 2.40 -27.34
N ASP A 128 -49.95 3.16 -26.31
CA ASP A 128 -49.42 4.52 -26.41
C ASP A 128 -47.89 4.61 -26.53
N HIS A 129 -47.15 3.49 -26.60
CA HIS A 129 -45.67 3.49 -26.69
C HIS A 129 -44.97 4.32 -25.60
N THR A 130 -45.63 4.52 -24.45
CA THR A 130 -45.07 5.29 -23.33
C THR A 130 -44.34 4.35 -22.39
N ARG A 131 -43.05 4.60 -22.18
CA ARG A 131 -42.21 3.86 -21.23
C ARG A 131 -42.65 4.17 -19.80
N ASP A 132 -42.83 3.14 -18.97
CA ASP A 132 -43.12 3.36 -17.55
C ASP A 132 -41.83 3.71 -16.78
N PRO A 133 -41.65 4.97 -16.31
CA PRO A 133 -40.44 5.38 -15.61
C PRO A 133 -40.25 4.67 -14.26
N ARG A 134 -41.29 4.02 -13.71
CA ARG A 134 -41.20 3.31 -12.43
C ARG A 134 -40.25 2.11 -12.47
N ALA A 135 -40.02 1.51 -13.65
CA ALA A 135 -39.09 0.41 -13.79
C ALA A 135 -37.63 0.81 -13.44
N LEU A 136 -37.27 2.09 -13.63
CA LEU A 136 -35.93 2.60 -13.30
C LEU A 136 -35.69 2.72 -11.79
N ILE A 137 -36.75 2.73 -10.96
CA ILE A 137 -36.63 2.73 -9.48
C ILE A 137 -35.92 1.45 -9.02
N TYR A 138 -36.08 0.33 -9.74
CA TYR A 138 -35.40 -0.93 -9.44
C TYR A 138 -33.88 -0.89 -9.70
N LEU A 139 -33.35 0.14 -10.35
CA LEU A 139 -31.89 0.34 -10.46
C LEU A 139 -31.28 0.86 -9.15
N ILE A 140 -32.06 1.50 -8.27
CA ILE A 140 -31.59 1.98 -6.96
C ILE A 140 -31.02 0.84 -6.10
N PRO A 141 -31.73 -0.28 -5.87
CA PRO A 141 -31.17 -1.41 -5.12
C PRO A 141 -29.96 -2.05 -5.83
N VAL A 142 -29.92 -2.07 -7.17
CA VAL A 142 -28.74 -2.55 -7.92
C VAL A 142 -27.52 -1.66 -7.64
N ALA A 143 -27.69 -0.34 -7.65
CA ALA A 143 -26.62 0.60 -7.31
C ALA A 143 -26.16 0.43 -5.86
N LEU A 144 -27.09 0.25 -4.90
CA LEU A 144 -26.78 0.03 -3.50
C LEU A 144 -26.01 -1.29 -3.27
N ILE A 145 -26.43 -2.39 -3.91
CA ILE A 145 -25.73 -3.68 -3.82
C ILE A 145 -24.33 -3.59 -4.42
N THR A 146 -24.19 -2.94 -5.58
CA THR A 146 -22.89 -2.75 -6.22
C THR A 146 -21.97 -1.91 -5.34
N ALA A 147 -22.47 -0.82 -4.77
CA ALA A 147 -21.73 0.01 -3.81
C ALA A 147 -21.32 -0.77 -2.56
N ALA A 148 -22.20 -1.61 -2.02
CA ALA A 148 -21.89 -2.47 -0.87
C ALA A 148 -20.81 -3.52 -1.20
N LEU A 149 -20.87 -4.16 -2.36
CA LEU A 149 -19.85 -5.13 -2.80
C LEU A 149 -18.49 -4.49 -3.01
N LEU A 150 -18.46 -3.29 -3.59
CA LEU A 150 -17.24 -2.49 -3.73
C LEU A 150 -16.69 -2.07 -2.35
N TRP A 151 -17.57 -1.68 -1.43
CA TRP A 151 -17.19 -1.28 -0.07
C TRP A 151 -16.66 -2.47 0.76
N VAL A 152 -17.27 -3.64 0.64
CA VAL A 152 -16.79 -4.87 1.28
C VAL A 152 -15.45 -5.31 0.70
N GLY A 153 -15.27 -5.26 -0.63
CA GLY A 153 -13.97 -5.51 -1.26
C GLY A 153 -12.88 -4.58 -0.73
N TRP A 154 -13.21 -3.30 -0.57
CA TRP A 154 -12.31 -2.30 0.00
C TRP A 154 -12.03 -2.50 1.50
N LEU A 155 -13.02 -2.94 2.29
CA LEU A 155 -12.84 -3.24 3.71
C LEU A 155 -11.95 -4.49 3.90
N VAL A 156 -12.15 -5.49 3.05
CA VAL A 156 -11.33 -6.71 2.97
C VAL A 156 -9.93 -6.39 2.42
N GLU A 157 -9.64 -5.22 1.84
CA GLU A 157 -8.25 -4.80 1.57
C GLU A 157 -7.55 -4.28 2.83
N ARG A 158 -8.27 -3.70 3.78
CA ARG A 158 -7.68 -3.14 5.01
C ARG A 158 -7.34 -4.20 6.06
N ILE A 159 -8.14 -5.25 6.17
CA ILE A 159 -8.05 -6.24 7.26
C ILE A 159 -6.89 -7.27 7.07
N PRO A 160 -6.65 -7.86 5.88
CA PRO A 160 -5.59 -8.84 5.65
C PRO A 160 -4.20 -8.21 5.68
N GLY A 161 -4.07 -6.90 5.42
CA GLY A 161 -2.80 -6.20 5.58
C GLY A 161 -2.22 -6.32 6.99
N TRP A 162 -3.08 -6.45 8.02
CA TRP A 162 -2.66 -6.64 9.42
C TRP A 162 -2.30 -8.10 9.72
N LYS A 163 -3.06 -9.06 9.17
CA LYS A 163 -2.78 -10.49 9.33
C LYS A 163 -1.53 -10.94 8.57
N TYR A 164 -1.32 -10.46 7.34
CA TYR A 164 -0.09 -10.71 6.59
C TYR A 164 1.13 -10.09 7.28
N ASN A 165 0.99 -8.91 7.90
CA ASN A 165 2.06 -8.29 8.68
C ASN A 165 2.44 -9.14 9.90
N ALA A 166 1.46 -9.64 10.66
CA ALA A 166 1.72 -10.52 11.80
C ALA A 166 2.37 -11.85 11.39
N LEU A 167 1.90 -12.44 10.28
CA LEU A 167 2.37 -13.75 9.81
C LEU A 167 3.79 -13.68 9.26
N ILE A 168 4.10 -12.67 8.44
CA ILE A 168 5.45 -12.45 7.90
C ILE A 168 6.43 -12.07 9.02
N VAL A 169 6.03 -11.24 9.99
CA VAL A 169 6.86 -10.92 11.15
C VAL A 169 7.15 -12.16 11.99
N GLN A 170 6.17 -13.05 12.14
CA GLN A 170 6.35 -14.30 12.88
C GLN A 170 7.25 -15.29 12.14
N GLU A 171 7.08 -15.46 10.83
CA GLU A 171 7.94 -16.32 10.00
C GLU A 171 9.38 -15.80 9.94
N ASN A 172 9.57 -14.50 9.78
CA ASN A 172 10.91 -13.90 9.75
C ASN A 172 11.60 -14.00 11.11
N LYS A 173 10.91 -13.76 12.24
CA LYS A 173 11.48 -13.99 13.58
C LYS A 173 11.92 -15.42 13.78
N LYS A 174 11.15 -16.39 13.29
CA LYS A 174 11.53 -17.82 13.36
C LYS A 174 12.76 -18.11 12.52
N ALA A 175 12.85 -17.54 11.32
CA ALA A 175 14.00 -17.72 10.44
C ALA A 175 15.29 -17.08 11.03
N GLU A 176 15.18 -15.92 11.66
CA GLU A 176 16.31 -15.27 12.35
C GLU A 176 16.76 -16.06 13.57
N LEU A 177 15.83 -16.56 14.39
CA LEU A 177 16.15 -17.45 15.51
C LEU A 177 16.82 -18.74 15.04
N ALA A 178 16.32 -19.37 13.98
CA ALA A 178 16.93 -20.57 13.41
C ALA A 178 18.35 -20.30 12.88
N LYS A 179 18.59 -19.13 12.30
CA LYS A 179 19.91 -18.73 11.83
C LYS A 179 20.87 -18.43 12.99
N ALA A 180 20.40 -17.74 14.02
CA ALA A 180 21.18 -17.48 15.24
C ALA A 180 21.51 -18.79 15.98
N GLU A 181 20.58 -19.74 16.04
CA GLU A 181 20.82 -21.08 16.60
C GLU A 181 21.81 -21.88 15.75
N ALA A 182 21.77 -21.77 14.42
CA ALA A 182 22.74 -22.42 13.54
C ALA A 182 24.14 -21.83 13.69
N GLU A 183 24.26 -20.50 13.79
CA GLU A 183 25.52 -19.80 14.06
C GLU A 183 26.05 -20.11 15.47
N ALA A 184 25.17 -20.22 16.47
CA ALA A 184 25.54 -20.65 17.83
C ALA A 184 26.04 -22.10 17.85
N ARG A 185 25.41 -23.02 17.10
CA ARG A 185 25.88 -24.41 16.99
C ARG A 185 27.23 -24.51 16.29
N GLN A 186 27.43 -23.79 15.19
CA GLN A 186 28.72 -23.75 14.50
C GLN A 186 29.84 -23.16 15.38
N SER A 187 29.54 -22.16 16.21
CA SER A 187 30.50 -21.58 17.15
C SER A 187 30.79 -22.47 18.37
N THR A 188 29.85 -23.34 18.76
CA THR A 188 30.09 -24.31 19.85
C THR A 188 30.93 -25.51 19.36
N ASP A 189 30.72 -25.98 18.13
CA ASP A 189 31.50 -27.06 17.48
C ASP A 189 32.92 -26.63 17.07
N SER A 190 33.22 -25.32 17.06
CA SER A 190 34.55 -24.77 16.76
C SER A 190 35.35 -24.36 18.01
N THR A 191 34.90 -24.79 19.19
CA THR A 191 35.72 -24.77 20.42
C THR A 191 36.47 -26.11 20.52
N PRO A 192 37.82 -26.15 20.47
CA PRO A 192 38.60 -27.37 20.61
C PRO A 192 38.55 -27.97 22.02
#